data_AF-A0A835LKE9-F1
#
_entry.id   AF-A0A835LKE9-F1
#
_cell.length_a   1.000
_cell.length_b   1.000
_cell.length_c   1.000
_cell.angle_alpha   90.00
_cell.angle_beta   90.00
_cell.angle_gamma   90.00
#
_symmetry.space_group_name_H-M   'P 1'
#
loop_
_entity.id
_entity.type
_entity.pdbx_description
1 polymer ?
#
loop_
_entity_poly.entity_id
_entity_poly.type
_entity_poly.pdbx_seq_one_letter_code
_entity_poly.pdbx_strand_id
1 'polypeptide(L)'
;MESVKVKPEETRNWLALPQQITTLIFQKLGVMEIIARAQWVCSPWRKLAKEPTLYRCMDMRNPWQEIWDINAYDDYADLAREAFKRCNGDLEEFSMENFATDELMYLARYVTCTSLRCLRLVCCYQVSDEALMKLLENNPFLEEVELVDCDFKAETIEDVGRSCPLLKSFRLNGEEKEGSGSDIDDNDDVDEEALAIANYMPKLRRLHLSRNKLTNTGLEAILNGCPYLKYLNLQECFNIELNAELRKKYERIEKLVVPDDLADDYEFDGAGKYLGSNDEDDASEVSNEDYVLESYEEKNKEKAKEEGKLKLCIDGAIKMHIEGNVSDATELVRKLAL
;
A
#
# COMPACT_ATOMS: atom_id res chain seq x y z
N MET A 1 48.99 6.68 -42.87
CA MET A 1 47.62 6.76 -42.33
C MET A 1 47.11 5.34 -42.20
N GLU A 2 47.28 4.74 -41.03
CA GLU A 2 46.63 3.47 -40.72
C GLU A 2 45.14 3.73 -40.47
N SER A 3 44.29 3.04 -41.21
CA SER A 3 42.85 3.06 -41.05
C SER A 3 42.48 2.31 -39.77
N VAL A 4 42.11 3.06 -38.74
CA VAL A 4 41.53 2.53 -37.51
C VAL A 4 40.21 1.85 -37.88
N LYS A 5 40.21 0.51 -37.94
CA LYS A 5 38.99 -0.29 -38.03
C LYS A 5 38.27 -0.23 -36.68
N VAL A 6 37.25 0.60 -36.59
CA VAL A 6 36.29 0.56 -35.48
C VAL A 6 35.60 -0.81 -35.54
N LYS A 7 35.77 -1.63 -34.49
CA LYS A 7 35.02 -2.88 -34.35
C LYS A 7 33.52 -2.51 -34.23
N PRO A 8 32.60 -3.23 -34.90
CA PRO A 8 31.19 -2.99 -34.68
C PRO A 8 30.88 -3.25 -33.20
N GLU A 9 30.23 -2.30 -32.53
CA GLU A 9 29.64 -2.51 -31.22
C GLU A 9 28.76 -3.77 -31.30
N GLU A 10 29.08 -4.80 -30.52
CA GLU A 10 28.19 -5.96 -30.37
C GLU A 10 26.92 -5.47 -29.70
N THR A 11 25.90 -5.16 -30.50
CA THR A 11 24.58 -4.79 -30.01
C THR A 11 24.00 -5.99 -29.26
N ARG A 12 24.04 -5.95 -27.94
CA ARG A 12 23.43 -6.97 -27.08
C ARG A 12 21.95 -7.08 -27.42
N ASN A 13 21.51 -8.27 -27.81
CA ASN A 13 20.10 -8.51 -28.14
C ASN A 13 19.30 -8.77 -26.86
N TRP A 14 18.79 -7.69 -26.25
CA TRP A 14 17.98 -7.72 -25.03
C TRP A 14 16.63 -8.42 -25.21
N LEU A 15 16.16 -8.56 -26.46
CA LEU A 15 14.97 -9.33 -26.78
C LEU A 15 15.21 -10.85 -26.74
N ALA A 16 16.46 -11.28 -26.67
CA ALA A 16 16.87 -12.69 -26.58
C ALA A 16 17.31 -13.10 -25.16
N LEU A 17 16.91 -12.35 -24.12
CA LEU A 17 17.20 -12.72 -22.74
C LEU A 17 16.59 -14.10 -22.39
N PRO A 18 17.33 -14.97 -21.68
CA PRO A 18 16.79 -16.22 -21.18
C PRO A 18 15.58 -15.97 -20.26
N GLN A 19 14.58 -16.85 -20.34
CA GLN A 19 13.35 -16.74 -19.55
C GLN A 19 13.61 -16.53 -18.05
N GLN A 20 14.61 -17.22 -17.50
CA GLN A 20 14.99 -17.11 -16.09
C GLN A 20 15.40 -15.68 -15.69
N ILE A 21 16.13 -14.98 -16.56
CA ILE A 21 16.58 -13.60 -16.30
C ILE A 21 15.38 -12.65 -16.39
N THR A 22 14.52 -12.84 -17.38
CA THR A 22 13.30 -12.02 -17.52
C THR A 22 12.34 -12.21 -16.34
N THR A 23 12.19 -13.42 -15.82
CA THR A 23 11.40 -13.68 -14.60
C THR A 23 11.97 -12.94 -13.39
N LEU A 24 13.30 -12.96 -13.21
CA LEU A 24 13.95 -12.22 -12.11
C LEU A 24 13.74 -10.71 -12.23
N ILE A 25 13.75 -10.16 -13.45
CA ILE A 25 13.44 -8.75 -13.69
C ILE A 25 12.00 -8.45 -13.26
N PHE A 26 11.03 -9.26 -13.70
CA PHE A 26 9.62 -9.06 -13.36
C PHE A 26 9.36 -9.19 -11.84
N GLN A 27 10.07 -10.07 -11.14
CA GLN A 27 10.00 -10.17 -9.67
C GLN A 27 10.54 -8.94 -8.93
N LYS A 28 11.27 -8.05 -9.62
CA LYS A 28 11.77 -6.79 -9.09
C LYS A 28 10.97 -5.57 -9.53
N LEU A 29 10.07 -5.74 -10.50
CA LEU A 29 9.12 -4.72 -10.90
C LEU A 29 7.89 -4.76 -9.98
N GLY A 30 7.33 -3.61 -9.68
CA GLY A 30 6.01 -3.54 -9.08
C GLY A 30 4.93 -3.98 -10.06
N VAL A 31 3.79 -4.40 -9.51
CA VAL A 31 2.64 -4.87 -10.29
C VAL A 31 2.16 -3.80 -11.28
N MET A 32 2.24 -2.54 -10.85
CA MET A 32 1.87 -1.37 -11.63
C MET A 32 2.78 -1.20 -12.85
N GLU A 33 4.10 -1.30 -12.69
CA GLU A 33 5.05 -1.23 -13.80
C GLU A 33 4.89 -2.39 -14.78
N ILE A 34 4.56 -3.59 -14.27
CA ILE A 34 4.34 -4.77 -15.11
C ILE A 34 3.17 -4.53 -16.08
N ILE A 35 2.04 -4.07 -15.55
CA ILE A 35 0.82 -3.84 -16.34
C ILE A 35 0.93 -2.56 -17.18
N ALA A 36 1.37 -1.45 -16.60
CA ALA A 36 1.41 -0.18 -17.33
C ALA A 36 2.51 -0.16 -18.42
N ARG A 37 3.65 -0.84 -18.22
CA ARG A 37 4.84 -0.66 -19.06
C ARG A 37 5.43 -1.96 -19.59
N ALA A 38 5.83 -2.89 -18.71
CA ALA A 38 6.65 -4.05 -19.12
C ALA A 38 5.98 -4.95 -20.16
N GLN A 39 4.65 -5.14 -20.06
CA GLN A 39 3.90 -5.99 -21.01
C GLN A 39 3.88 -5.45 -22.45
N TRP A 40 4.23 -4.19 -22.67
CA TRP A 40 4.21 -3.55 -23.99
C TRP A 40 5.55 -3.61 -24.73
N VAL A 41 6.63 -4.07 -24.06
CA VAL A 41 7.98 -4.13 -24.64
C VAL A 41 8.08 -5.11 -25.81
N CYS A 42 7.67 -6.37 -25.61
CA CYS A 42 7.68 -7.40 -26.64
C CYS A 42 6.71 -8.55 -26.31
N SER A 43 6.46 -9.45 -27.26
CA SER A 43 5.49 -10.54 -27.07
C SER A 43 5.88 -11.55 -25.98
N PRO A 44 7.15 -11.95 -25.77
CA PRO A 44 7.52 -12.78 -24.63
C PRO A 44 7.25 -12.10 -23.28
N TRP A 45 7.55 -10.81 -23.16
CA TRP A 45 7.30 -10.03 -21.93
C TRP A 45 5.81 -9.88 -21.66
N ARG A 46 5.00 -9.65 -22.71
CA ARG A 46 3.53 -9.65 -22.59
C ARG A 46 3.00 -10.99 -22.07
N LYS A 47 3.54 -12.10 -22.55
CA LYS A 47 3.14 -13.43 -22.08
C LYS A 47 3.54 -13.63 -20.62
N LEU A 48 4.78 -13.27 -20.26
CA LEU A 48 5.27 -13.38 -18.90
C LEU A 48 4.49 -12.49 -17.92
N ALA A 49 4.09 -11.29 -18.35
CA ALA A 49 3.28 -10.37 -17.57
C ALA A 49 1.90 -10.93 -17.19
N LYS A 50 1.46 -12.06 -17.76
CA LYS A 50 0.18 -12.71 -17.43
C LYS A 50 0.36 -13.88 -16.46
N GLU A 51 1.58 -14.18 -16.02
CA GLU A 51 1.83 -15.27 -15.08
C GLU A 51 1.31 -14.90 -13.68
N PRO A 52 0.37 -15.68 -13.09
CA PRO A 52 -0.26 -15.34 -11.80
C PRO A 52 0.72 -15.19 -10.63
N THR A 53 1.85 -15.90 -10.69
CA THR A 53 2.88 -15.85 -9.64
C THR A 53 3.48 -14.46 -9.41
N LEU A 54 3.37 -13.55 -10.39
CA LEU A 54 3.81 -12.15 -10.28
C LEU A 54 2.86 -11.28 -9.46
N TYR A 55 1.67 -11.80 -9.17
CA TYR A 55 0.55 -11.07 -8.58
C TYR A 55 0.18 -11.60 -7.19
N ARG A 56 1.07 -12.40 -6.56
CA ARG A 56 0.86 -12.89 -5.19
C ARG A 56 1.05 -11.80 -4.13
N CYS A 57 1.92 -10.83 -4.41
CA CYS A 57 2.18 -9.67 -3.58
C CYS A 57 2.00 -8.41 -4.43
N MET A 58 0.94 -7.65 -4.20
CA MET A 58 0.61 -6.44 -4.94
C MET A 58 0.86 -5.21 -4.08
N ASP A 59 2.04 -4.59 -4.22
CA ASP A 59 2.24 -3.26 -3.66
C ASP A 59 1.81 -2.19 -4.68
N MET A 60 0.68 -1.54 -4.42
CA MET A 60 0.13 -0.46 -5.24
C MET A 60 0.07 0.87 -4.47
N ARG A 61 0.91 1.03 -3.45
CA ARG A 61 1.12 2.32 -2.81
C ARG A 61 1.80 3.26 -3.80
N ASN A 62 1.56 4.56 -3.67
CA ASN A 62 2.15 5.56 -4.52
C ASN A 62 3.37 6.17 -3.82
N PRO A 63 4.60 5.74 -4.11
CA PRO A 63 5.80 6.34 -3.51
C PRO A 63 6.05 7.78 -3.95
N TRP A 64 5.25 8.35 -4.87
CA TRP A 64 5.43 9.69 -5.42
C TRP A 64 4.15 10.53 -5.28
N GLN A 65 4.06 11.32 -4.22
CA GLN A 65 3.09 12.41 -4.08
C GLN A 65 3.24 13.53 -5.15
N GLU A 66 4.05 13.35 -6.20
CA GLU A 66 4.35 14.39 -7.18
C GLU A 66 3.38 14.44 -8.38
N ILE A 67 2.44 13.50 -8.51
CA ILE A 67 1.49 13.49 -9.63
C ILE A 67 0.06 13.43 -9.08
N TRP A 68 -0.44 14.59 -8.65
CA TRP A 68 -1.87 14.84 -8.46
C TRP A 68 -2.53 15.03 -9.83
N ASP A 69 -2.38 14.05 -10.73
CA ASP A 69 -3.18 14.02 -11.95
C ASP A 69 -4.52 13.38 -11.58
N ILE A 70 -5.60 14.14 -11.73
CA ILE A 70 -6.98 13.68 -11.45
C ILE A 70 -7.31 12.43 -12.29
N ASN A 71 -6.67 12.25 -13.45
CA ASN A 71 -6.81 11.06 -14.28
C ASN A 71 -6.08 9.83 -13.72
N ALA A 72 -5.16 10.01 -12.76
CA ALA A 72 -4.41 8.91 -12.18
C ALA A 72 -5.31 7.98 -11.38
N TYR A 73 -6.34 8.50 -10.70
CA TYR A 73 -7.25 7.70 -9.86
C TYR A 73 -7.88 6.53 -10.65
N ASP A 74 -8.50 6.85 -11.79
CA ASP A 74 -9.11 5.87 -12.67
C ASP A 74 -8.06 4.91 -13.27
N ASP A 75 -6.87 5.42 -13.58
CA ASP A 75 -5.76 4.61 -14.08
C ASP A 75 -5.27 3.60 -13.01
N TYR A 76 -5.18 3.99 -11.74
CA TYR A 76 -4.79 3.10 -10.62
C TYR A 76 -5.86 2.03 -10.35
N ALA A 77 -7.13 2.42 -10.30
CA ALA A 77 -8.23 1.49 -10.12
C ALA A 77 -8.31 0.47 -11.26
N ASP A 78 -8.12 0.91 -12.52
CA ASP A 78 -8.07 0.04 -13.69
C ASP A 78 -6.90 -0.95 -13.63
N LEU A 79 -5.73 -0.49 -13.19
CA LEU A 79 -4.55 -1.34 -12.98
C LEU A 79 -4.78 -2.37 -11.88
N ALA A 80 -5.43 -2.00 -10.77
CA ALA A 80 -5.83 -2.92 -9.70
C ALA A 80 -6.82 -3.99 -10.18
N ARG A 81 -7.86 -3.60 -10.94
CA ARG A 81 -8.80 -4.56 -11.56
C ARG A 81 -8.07 -5.55 -12.44
N GLU A 82 -7.15 -5.08 -13.27
CA GLU A 82 -6.37 -5.94 -14.16
C GLU A 82 -5.43 -6.87 -13.38
N ALA A 83 -4.84 -6.39 -12.29
CA ALA A 83 -4.03 -7.22 -11.40
C ALA A 83 -4.85 -8.32 -10.72
N PHE A 84 -6.04 -8.00 -10.19
CA PHE A 84 -6.95 -8.98 -9.60
C PHE A 84 -7.40 -10.04 -10.60
N LYS A 85 -7.64 -9.67 -11.86
CA LYS A 85 -7.93 -10.66 -12.93
C LYS A 85 -6.77 -11.64 -13.16
N ARG A 86 -5.53 -11.23 -12.90
CA ARG A 86 -4.32 -12.03 -13.17
C ARG A 86 -3.87 -12.89 -11.98
N CYS A 87 -4.22 -12.56 -10.74
CA CYS A 87 -3.73 -13.28 -9.56
C CYS A 87 -4.28 -14.70 -9.37
N ASN A 88 -5.38 -15.05 -10.05
CA ASN A 88 -5.92 -16.42 -10.13
C ASN A 88 -6.14 -17.10 -8.76
N GLY A 89 -6.54 -16.36 -7.73
CA GLY A 89 -6.86 -16.96 -6.43
C GLY A 89 -5.74 -16.95 -5.39
N ASP A 90 -4.50 -16.63 -5.78
CA ASP A 90 -3.31 -16.81 -4.94
C ASP A 90 -2.78 -15.47 -4.35
N LEU A 91 -3.66 -14.47 -4.18
CA LEU A 91 -3.26 -13.17 -3.63
C LEU A 91 -2.99 -13.29 -2.13
N GLU A 92 -1.73 -13.14 -1.74
CA GLU A 92 -1.27 -13.27 -0.34
C GLU A 92 -1.08 -11.91 0.33
N GLU A 93 -0.71 -10.89 -0.42
CA GLU A 93 -0.45 -9.56 0.13
C GLU A 93 -0.94 -8.51 -0.85
N PHE A 94 -1.69 -7.51 -0.40
CA PHE A 94 -1.89 -6.31 -1.20
C PHE A 94 -1.93 -5.03 -0.38
N SER A 95 -1.51 -3.95 -1.02
CA SER A 95 -1.58 -2.60 -0.50
C SER A 95 -2.09 -1.62 -1.54
N MET A 96 -2.98 -0.72 -1.13
CA MET A 96 -3.53 0.35 -1.95
C MET A 96 -3.40 1.68 -1.21
N GLU A 97 -3.20 2.75 -1.97
CA GLU A 97 -3.07 4.10 -1.43
C GLU A 97 -3.93 5.08 -2.22
N ASN A 98 -4.74 5.89 -1.54
CA ASN A 98 -5.65 6.90 -2.10
C ASN A 98 -6.81 6.39 -2.97
N PHE A 99 -6.71 5.25 -3.67
CA PHE A 99 -7.68 4.84 -4.71
C PHE A 99 -8.54 3.62 -4.37
N ALA A 100 -8.41 3.04 -3.17
CA ALA A 100 -9.23 1.89 -2.80
C ALA A 100 -10.70 2.31 -2.66
N THR A 101 -11.59 1.48 -3.21
CA THR A 101 -13.05 1.65 -3.13
C THR A 101 -13.70 0.34 -2.69
N ASP A 102 -14.96 0.42 -2.25
CA ASP A 102 -15.78 -0.75 -1.94
C ASP A 102 -15.79 -1.78 -3.07
N GLU A 103 -15.88 -1.32 -4.32
CA GLU A 103 -15.86 -2.19 -5.48
C GLU A 103 -14.54 -2.97 -5.60
N LEU A 104 -13.40 -2.31 -5.40
CA LEU A 104 -12.10 -2.98 -5.40
C LEU A 104 -11.97 -3.96 -4.24
N MET A 105 -12.55 -3.66 -3.07
CA MET A 105 -12.59 -4.57 -1.92
C MET A 105 -13.44 -5.81 -2.21
N TYR A 106 -14.59 -5.65 -2.88
CA TYR A 106 -15.41 -6.79 -3.32
C TYR A 106 -14.69 -7.62 -4.38
N LEU A 107 -14.01 -7.01 -5.33
CA LEU A 107 -13.18 -7.72 -6.30
C LEU A 107 -12.06 -8.50 -5.63
N ALA A 108 -11.34 -7.87 -4.69
CA ALA A 108 -10.31 -8.53 -3.88
C ALA A 108 -10.88 -9.75 -3.14
N ARG A 109 -12.06 -9.63 -2.52
CA ARG A 109 -12.75 -10.73 -1.83
C ARG A 109 -12.98 -11.95 -2.73
N TYR A 110 -13.29 -11.75 -4.01
CA TYR A 110 -13.50 -12.85 -4.95
C TYR A 110 -12.20 -13.53 -5.37
N VAL A 111 -11.07 -12.82 -5.36
CA VAL A 111 -9.80 -13.33 -5.89
C VAL A 111 -8.79 -13.75 -4.82
N THR A 112 -9.00 -13.41 -3.55
CA THR A 112 -8.06 -13.83 -2.48
C THR A 112 -8.29 -15.26 -2.02
N CYS A 113 -9.43 -15.91 -2.31
CA CYS A 113 -9.69 -17.34 -2.01
C CYS A 113 -9.12 -17.85 -0.65
N THR A 114 -9.19 -17.06 0.43
CA THR A 114 -8.62 -17.31 1.78
C THR A 114 -7.09 -17.20 1.94
N SER A 115 -6.32 -16.88 0.90
CA SER A 115 -4.85 -16.81 0.95
C SER A 115 -4.29 -15.50 1.52
N LEU A 116 -5.11 -14.47 1.75
CA LEU A 116 -4.61 -13.15 2.16
C LEU A 116 -3.97 -13.20 3.56
N ARG A 117 -2.75 -12.70 3.65
CA ARG A 117 -1.91 -12.65 4.86
C ARG A 117 -1.56 -11.22 5.28
N CYS A 118 -1.48 -10.29 4.32
CA CYS A 118 -1.23 -8.88 4.58
C CYS A 118 -2.19 -7.98 3.80
N LEU A 119 -2.82 -7.03 4.50
CA LEU A 119 -3.66 -5.98 3.94
C LEU A 119 -3.12 -4.62 4.41
N ARG A 120 -2.90 -3.69 3.47
CA ARG A 120 -2.55 -2.30 3.83
C ARG A 120 -3.41 -1.32 3.04
N LEU A 121 -4.14 -0.48 3.74
CA LEU A 121 -4.93 0.61 3.18
C LEU A 121 -4.36 1.92 3.72
N VAL A 122 -4.01 2.83 2.81
CA VAL A 122 -3.38 4.11 3.14
C VAL A 122 -4.19 5.23 2.47
N CYS A 123 -4.68 6.22 3.23
CA CYS A 123 -5.49 7.32 2.69
C CYS A 123 -6.73 6.84 1.90
N CYS A 124 -7.30 5.70 2.27
CA CYS A 124 -8.37 5.03 1.53
C CYS A 124 -9.75 5.35 2.11
N TYR A 125 -10.16 6.62 1.98
CA TYR A 125 -11.42 7.14 2.55
C TYR A 125 -12.70 6.64 1.86
N GLN A 126 -12.59 6.06 0.66
CA GLN A 126 -13.73 5.53 -0.08
C GLN A 126 -14.03 4.05 0.23
N VAL A 127 -13.35 3.46 1.21
CA VAL A 127 -13.63 2.10 1.68
C VAL A 127 -14.51 2.19 2.92
N SER A 128 -15.73 1.67 2.82
CA SER A 128 -16.67 1.56 3.93
C SER A 128 -16.29 0.45 4.91
N ASP A 129 -16.78 0.57 6.14
CA ASP A 129 -16.69 -0.48 7.16
C ASP A 129 -17.23 -1.82 6.62
N GLU A 130 -18.36 -1.79 5.89
CA GLU A 130 -18.98 -2.99 5.33
C GLU A 130 -18.08 -3.68 4.31
N ALA A 131 -17.48 -2.93 3.38
CA ALA A 131 -16.64 -3.50 2.34
C ALA A 131 -15.35 -4.11 2.90
N LEU A 132 -14.73 -3.45 3.89
CA LEU A 132 -13.59 -4.01 4.61
C LEU A 132 -14.00 -5.34 5.29
N MET A 133 -15.10 -5.34 6.03
CA MET A 133 -15.56 -6.52 6.75
C MET A 133 -15.91 -7.67 5.80
N LYS A 134 -16.53 -7.37 4.66
CA LYS A 134 -16.76 -8.35 3.61
C LYS A 134 -15.43 -8.90 3.09
N LEU A 135 -14.37 -8.13 2.90
CA LEU A 135 -13.08 -8.75 2.55
C LEU A 135 -12.60 -9.71 3.64
N LEU A 136 -12.65 -9.29 4.91
CA LEU A 136 -12.08 -10.04 6.04
C LEU A 136 -12.81 -11.34 6.37
N GLU A 137 -14.13 -11.41 6.18
CA GLU A 137 -14.95 -12.62 6.36
C GLU A 137 -14.37 -13.85 5.61
N ASN A 138 -13.72 -13.63 4.46
CA ASN A 138 -13.15 -14.70 3.63
C ASN A 138 -11.66 -14.95 3.91
N ASN A 139 -11.01 -14.19 4.78
CA ASN A 139 -9.56 -14.24 4.96
C ASN A 139 -9.15 -14.44 6.43
N PRO A 140 -9.53 -15.57 7.07
CA PRO A 140 -9.26 -15.82 8.49
C PRO A 140 -7.77 -16.03 8.83
N PHE A 141 -6.91 -16.15 7.81
CA PHE A 141 -5.47 -16.33 7.95
C PHE A 141 -4.66 -15.03 7.89
N LEU A 142 -5.34 -13.89 7.89
CA LEU A 142 -4.70 -12.59 7.87
C LEU A 142 -3.80 -12.40 9.10
N GLU A 143 -2.54 -12.03 8.86
CA GLU A 143 -1.52 -11.88 9.89
C GLU A 143 -1.14 -10.42 10.13
N GLU A 144 -1.32 -9.56 9.12
CA GLU A 144 -0.95 -8.17 9.15
C GLU A 144 -2.05 -7.29 8.54
N VAL A 145 -2.45 -6.26 9.29
CA VAL A 145 -3.39 -5.23 8.83
C VAL A 145 -2.77 -3.86 9.12
N GLU A 146 -2.77 -3.00 8.12
CA GLU A 146 -2.45 -1.59 8.29
C GLU A 146 -3.58 -0.72 7.72
N LEU A 147 -4.12 0.14 8.58
CA LEU A 147 -5.14 1.13 8.26
C LEU A 147 -4.53 2.49 8.61
N VAL A 148 -4.04 3.20 7.60
CA VAL A 148 -3.30 4.46 7.77
C VAL A 148 -4.11 5.57 7.13
N ASP A 149 -4.49 6.58 7.92
CA ASP A 149 -5.28 7.71 7.46
C ASP A 149 -6.57 7.24 6.73
N CYS A 150 -7.34 6.37 7.41
CA CYS A 150 -8.64 5.87 6.94
C CYS A 150 -9.72 6.23 7.98
N ASP A 151 -10.96 6.43 7.51
CA ASP A 151 -12.11 6.76 8.36
C ASP A 151 -12.87 5.49 8.77
N PHE A 152 -12.26 4.68 9.64
CA PHE A 152 -12.90 3.47 10.21
C PHE A 152 -13.26 3.68 11.68
N LYS A 153 -14.44 3.19 12.07
CA LYS A 153 -14.93 3.30 13.45
C LYS A 153 -14.28 2.27 14.37
N ALA A 154 -14.33 2.53 15.68
CA ALA A 154 -13.82 1.60 16.69
C ALA A 154 -14.52 0.23 16.64
N GLU A 155 -15.82 0.18 16.31
CA GLU A 155 -16.53 -1.09 16.13
C GLU A 155 -15.94 -1.92 14.98
N THR A 156 -15.49 -1.25 13.92
CA THR A 156 -14.83 -1.90 12.78
C THR A 156 -13.48 -2.47 13.19
N ILE A 157 -12.73 -1.78 14.06
CA ILE A 157 -11.48 -2.31 14.62
C ILE A 157 -11.73 -3.55 15.49
N GLU A 158 -12.82 -3.55 16.26
CA GLU A 158 -13.30 -4.72 17.02
C GLU A 158 -13.59 -5.89 16.08
N ASP A 159 -14.33 -5.64 14.99
CA ASP A 159 -14.72 -6.68 14.04
C ASP A 159 -13.53 -7.20 13.19
N VAL A 160 -12.53 -6.36 12.90
CA VAL A 160 -11.22 -6.78 12.35
C VAL A 160 -10.57 -7.81 13.28
N GLY A 161 -10.50 -7.51 14.59
CA GLY A 161 -9.93 -8.41 15.59
C GLY A 161 -10.67 -9.75 15.70
N ARG A 162 -12.01 -9.72 15.63
CA ARG A 162 -12.85 -10.93 15.62
C ARG A 162 -12.65 -11.78 14.38
N SER A 163 -12.53 -11.16 13.21
CA SER A 163 -12.44 -11.84 11.92
C SER A 163 -11.05 -12.41 11.64
N CYS A 164 -10.01 -11.82 12.25
CA CYS A 164 -8.61 -12.17 12.02
C CYS A 164 -7.94 -12.74 13.28
N PRO A 165 -8.27 -13.97 13.73
CA PRO A 165 -7.78 -14.54 15.00
C PRO A 165 -6.28 -14.90 15.00
N LEU A 166 -5.61 -14.74 13.86
CA LEU A 166 -4.17 -14.95 13.67
C LEU A 166 -3.39 -13.65 13.49
N LEU A 167 -4.03 -12.49 13.66
CA LEU A 167 -3.39 -11.18 13.52
C LEU A 167 -2.20 -11.04 14.49
N LYS A 168 -1.03 -10.72 13.93
CA LYS A 168 0.25 -10.55 14.64
C LYS A 168 0.74 -9.11 14.59
N SER A 169 0.39 -8.37 13.54
CA SER A 169 0.81 -6.99 13.31
C SER A 169 -0.41 -6.14 12.99
N PHE A 170 -0.59 -5.05 13.73
CA PHE A 170 -1.64 -4.08 13.48
C PHE A 170 -1.06 -2.67 13.48
N ARG A 171 -1.39 -1.88 12.46
CA ARG A 171 -1.07 -0.46 12.38
C ARG A 171 -2.37 0.32 12.19
N LEU A 172 -2.57 1.31 13.05
CA LEU A 172 -3.68 2.24 12.98
C LEU A 172 -3.14 3.65 13.22
N ASN A 173 -3.39 4.56 12.29
CA ASN A 173 -3.08 5.97 12.46
C ASN A 173 -4.37 6.74 12.71
N GLY A 174 -4.39 7.59 13.73
CA GLY A 174 -5.52 8.46 14.02
C GLY A 174 -5.56 9.66 13.06
N GLU A 175 -6.77 10.16 12.79
CA GLU A 175 -6.95 11.41 12.05
C GLU A 175 -6.39 12.59 12.85
N GLU A 176 -5.36 13.25 12.33
CA GLU A 176 -5.10 14.65 12.67
C GLU A 176 -6.28 15.47 12.13
N LYS A 177 -7.33 15.64 12.95
CA LYS A 177 -8.28 16.73 12.73
C LYS A 177 -7.55 18.04 13.00
N GLU A 178 -6.76 18.49 12.01
CA GLU A 178 -6.14 19.80 12.02
C GLU A 178 -7.22 20.85 12.23
N GLY A 179 -7.18 21.56 13.35
CA GLY A 179 -8.02 22.75 13.58
C GLY A 179 -8.83 22.78 14.86
N SER A 180 -8.92 21.68 15.62
CA SER A 180 -9.40 21.78 16.98
C SER A 180 -8.26 21.55 17.96
N GLY A 181 -7.73 22.65 18.50
CA GLY A 181 -7.34 22.68 19.91
C GLY A 181 -8.58 22.49 20.78
N SER A 182 -9.40 21.47 20.48
CA SER A 182 -10.49 21.04 21.32
C SER A 182 -9.83 20.30 22.45
N ASP A 183 -9.86 20.94 23.61
CA ASP A 183 -10.15 20.24 24.86
C ASP A 183 -10.92 18.96 24.53
N ILE A 184 -10.36 17.79 24.88
CA ILE A 184 -11.10 16.52 24.83
C ILE A 184 -12.43 16.84 25.52
N ASP A 185 -13.53 16.83 24.77
CA ASP A 185 -14.83 17.04 25.39
C ASP A 185 -14.98 15.87 26.38
N ASP A 186 -15.34 16.13 27.64
CA ASP A 186 -15.35 15.12 28.72
C ASP A 186 -16.26 13.90 28.40
N ASN A 187 -16.96 13.90 27.27
CA ASN A 187 -17.87 12.88 26.77
C ASN A 187 -17.33 12.03 25.60
N ASP A 188 -16.18 12.34 25.01
CA ASP A 188 -15.60 11.50 23.94
C ASP A 188 -14.87 10.30 24.58
N ASP A 189 -15.32 9.08 24.30
CA ASP A 189 -14.63 7.85 24.70
C ASP A 189 -13.39 7.64 23.79
N VAL A 190 -12.33 8.39 24.10
CA VAL A 190 -11.09 8.42 23.32
C VAL A 190 -10.30 7.11 23.35
N ASP A 191 -10.72 6.12 24.16
CA ASP A 191 -10.07 4.83 24.34
C ASP A 191 -10.80 3.67 23.62
N GLU A 192 -11.88 3.92 22.87
CA GLU A 192 -12.67 2.86 22.21
C GLU A 192 -11.83 1.95 21.30
N GLU A 193 -10.99 2.53 20.44
CA GLU A 193 -10.09 1.76 19.55
C GLU A 193 -9.07 0.94 20.36
N ALA A 194 -8.55 1.51 21.45
CA ALA A 194 -7.61 0.83 22.32
C ALA A 194 -8.28 -0.35 23.04
N LEU A 195 -9.53 -0.19 23.48
CA LEU A 195 -10.35 -1.26 24.06
C LEU A 195 -10.67 -2.35 23.04
N ALA A 196 -10.99 -1.98 21.80
CA ALA A 196 -11.20 -2.94 20.71
C ALA A 196 -9.94 -3.79 20.46
N ILE A 197 -8.78 -3.16 20.35
CA ILE A 197 -7.50 -3.86 20.18
C ILE A 197 -7.23 -4.79 21.38
N ALA A 198 -7.38 -4.28 22.60
CA ALA A 198 -7.13 -5.04 23.82
C ALA A 198 -8.01 -6.29 23.94
N ASN A 199 -9.29 -6.18 23.58
CA ASN A 199 -10.26 -7.24 23.77
C ASN A 199 -10.24 -8.30 22.65
N TYR A 200 -9.96 -7.90 21.40
CA TYR A 200 -10.13 -8.78 20.24
C TYR A 200 -8.83 -9.15 19.52
N MET A 201 -7.68 -8.55 19.88
CA MET A 201 -6.39 -8.84 19.24
C MET A 201 -5.31 -9.36 20.23
N PRO A 202 -5.59 -10.39 21.05
CA PRO A 202 -4.70 -10.82 22.14
C PRO A 202 -3.38 -11.45 21.67
N LYS A 203 -3.26 -11.81 20.39
CA LYS A 203 -2.07 -12.43 19.80
C LYS A 203 -1.11 -11.43 19.14
N LEU A 204 -1.42 -10.13 19.21
CA LEU A 204 -0.55 -9.10 18.64
C LEU A 204 0.86 -9.18 19.20
N ARG A 205 1.82 -9.01 18.30
CA ARG A 205 3.25 -8.94 18.55
C ARG A 205 3.80 -7.58 18.19
N ARG A 206 3.20 -6.91 17.20
CA ARG A 206 3.54 -5.56 16.78
C ARG A 206 2.28 -4.72 16.73
N LEU A 207 2.30 -3.58 17.40
CA LEU A 207 1.25 -2.58 17.35
C LEU A 207 1.91 -1.23 17.01
N HIS A 208 1.39 -0.57 15.99
CA HIS A 208 1.72 0.81 15.69
C HIS A 208 0.45 1.62 15.83
N LEU A 209 0.42 2.49 16.85
CA LEU A 209 -0.59 3.52 17.02
C LEU A 209 0.12 4.86 16.92
N SER A 210 -0.15 5.62 15.88
CA SER A 210 0.35 7.00 15.80
C SER A 210 -0.76 8.00 15.62
N ARG A 211 -0.57 9.22 16.14
CA ARG A 211 -1.59 10.28 16.12
C ARG A 211 -2.92 9.86 16.77
N ASN A 212 -2.88 8.88 17.66
CA ASN A 212 -4.05 8.35 18.32
C ASN A 212 -4.34 9.11 19.62
N LYS A 213 -5.62 9.30 19.94
CA LYS A 213 -6.06 10.09 21.09
C LYS A 213 -6.12 9.29 22.40
N LEU A 214 -5.73 8.00 22.38
CA LEU A 214 -5.78 7.14 23.56
C LEU A 214 -5.08 7.77 24.78
N THR A 215 -5.65 7.50 25.94
CA THR A 215 -5.09 7.88 27.22
C THR A 215 -4.25 6.74 27.82
N ASN A 216 -3.67 7.01 29.01
CA ASN A 216 -3.06 5.97 29.82
C ASN A 216 -4.01 4.79 30.15
N THR A 217 -5.33 5.02 30.20
CA THR A 217 -6.32 3.96 30.47
C THR A 217 -6.42 2.99 29.29
N GLY A 218 -6.62 3.48 28.07
CA GLY A 218 -6.62 2.65 26.86
C GLY A 218 -5.28 1.94 26.65
N LEU A 219 -4.17 2.62 26.92
CA LEU A 219 -2.84 2.01 26.83
C LEU A 219 -2.63 0.88 27.85
N GLU A 220 -3.10 1.08 29.09
CA GLU A 220 -3.11 0.02 30.09
C GLU A 220 -3.97 -1.17 29.67
N ALA A 221 -5.14 -0.92 29.05
CA ALA A 221 -5.99 -1.96 28.49
C ALA A 221 -5.24 -2.76 27.41
N ILE A 222 -4.58 -2.11 26.44
CA ILE A 222 -3.76 -2.77 25.41
C ILE A 222 -2.66 -3.62 26.05
N LEU A 223 -1.94 -3.09 27.03
CA LEU A 223 -0.87 -3.83 27.69
C LEU A 223 -1.41 -5.06 28.43
N ASN A 224 -2.60 -4.97 29.03
CA ASN A 224 -3.21 -6.12 29.72
C ASN A 224 -3.81 -7.14 28.72
N GLY A 225 -4.41 -6.67 27.62
CA GLY A 225 -5.11 -7.48 26.62
C GLY A 225 -4.19 -8.16 25.59
N CYS A 226 -3.03 -7.57 25.32
CA CYS A 226 -2.03 -8.09 24.36
C CYS A 226 -0.78 -8.62 25.09
N PRO A 227 -0.81 -9.83 25.67
CA PRO A 227 0.30 -10.39 26.45
C PRO A 227 1.55 -10.69 25.63
N TYR A 228 1.44 -10.88 24.30
CA TYR A 228 2.55 -11.25 23.41
C TYR A 228 3.18 -10.07 22.68
N LEU A 229 2.78 -8.83 23.00
CA LEU A 229 3.27 -7.62 22.35
C LEU A 229 4.77 -7.45 22.60
N LYS A 230 5.53 -7.23 21.52
CA LYS A 230 6.99 -7.05 21.52
C LYS A 230 7.42 -5.71 20.94
N TYR A 231 6.64 -5.18 20.01
CA TYR A 231 6.85 -3.87 19.41
C TYR A 231 5.61 -3.01 19.67
N LEU A 232 5.83 -1.80 20.18
CA LEU A 232 4.78 -0.82 20.39
C LEU A 232 5.29 0.54 19.91
N ASN A 233 4.64 1.11 18.89
CA ASN A 233 4.84 2.49 18.50
C ASN A 233 3.66 3.34 18.98
N LEU A 234 3.96 4.45 19.66
CA LEU A 234 3.03 5.44 20.21
C LEU A 234 3.35 6.86 19.74
N GLN A 235 4.07 7.00 18.62
CA GLN A 235 4.48 8.30 18.07
C GLN A 235 3.29 9.24 17.90
N GLU A 236 3.42 10.49 18.33
CA GLU A 236 2.34 11.50 18.23
C GLU A 236 1.06 11.14 19.01
N CYS A 237 1.11 10.18 19.95
CA CYS A 237 0.02 9.91 20.90
C CYS A 237 0.18 10.79 22.15
N PHE A 238 -0.12 12.08 22.02
CA PHE A 238 0.21 13.11 23.01
C PHE A 238 -0.56 13.04 24.34
N ASN A 239 -1.63 12.23 24.43
CA ASN A 239 -2.44 12.05 25.63
C ASN A 239 -1.86 11.00 26.61
N ILE A 240 -0.67 10.47 26.33
CA ILE A 240 -0.01 9.43 27.13
C ILE A 240 1.05 10.05 28.04
N GLU A 241 0.92 9.83 29.34
CA GLU A 241 1.92 10.23 30.34
C GLU A 241 2.68 9.01 30.88
N LEU A 242 3.98 8.92 30.60
CA LEU A 242 4.84 7.80 31.02
C LEU A 242 5.20 7.85 32.51
N ASN A 243 4.28 7.40 33.36
CA ASN A 243 4.48 7.26 34.80
C ASN A 243 5.30 6.02 35.21
N ALA A 244 5.71 5.94 36.47
CA ALA A 244 6.56 4.86 36.99
C ALA A 244 5.90 3.46 36.98
N GLU A 245 4.56 3.39 36.99
CA GLU A 245 3.82 2.14 37.00
C GLU A 245 3.73 1.53 35.59
N LEU A 246 3.41 2.34 34.58
CA LEU A 246 3.43 1.95 33.17
C LEU A 246 4.84 1.52 32.73
N ARG A 247 5.89 2.19 33.24
CA ARG A 247 7.30 1.83 32.99
C ARG A 247 7.62 0.37 33.28
N LYS A 248 7.07 -0.20 34.35
CA LYS A 248 7.26 -1.63 34.66
C LYS A 248 6.56 -2.53 33.65
N LYS A 249 5.38 -2.14 33.16
CA LYS A 249 4.64 -2.90 32.15
C LYS A 249 5.32 -2.89 30.78
N TYR A 250 6.12 -1.86 30.47
CA TYR A 250 6.92 -1.79 29.25
C TYR A 250 8.17 -2.67 29.27
N GLU A 251 8.64 -3.17 30.41
CA GLU A 251 9.88 -3.97 30.48
C GLU A 251 9.83 -5.24 29.61
N ARG A 252 8.62 -5.73 29.28
CA ARG A 252 8.41 -6.87 28.38
C ARG A 252 8.41 -6.50 26.89
N ILE A 253 8.29 -5.22 26.56
CA ILE A 253 8.27 -4.71 25.18
C ILE A 253 9.73 -4.59 24.71
N GLU A 254 10.06 -5.28 23.62
CA GLU A 254 11.42 -5.32 23.08
C GLU A 254 11.81 -4.02 22.37
N LYS A 255 10.87 -3.39 21.64
CA LYS A 255 11.04 -2.08 21.00
C LYS A 255 9.82 -1.21 21.29
N LEU A 256 10.03 -0.10 21.98
CA LEU A 256 9.03 0.92 22.29
C LEU A 256 9.45 2.23 21.59
N VAL A 257 8.53 2.84 20.87
CA VAL A 257 8.66 4.22 20.37
C VAL A 257 7.66 5.06 21.15
N VAL A 258 8.16 6.06 21.90
CA VAL A 258 7.32 6.91 22.74
C VAL A 258 6.78 8.12 21.97
N PRO A 259 5.74 8.82 22.46
CA PRO A 259 5.11 9.91 21.71
C PRO A 259 6.06 11.01 21.23
N ASP A 260 7.07 11.34 22.02
CA ASP A 260 8.04 12.42 21.75
C ASP A 260 9.30 11.94 20.99
N ASP A 261 9.42 10.65 20.66
CA ASP A 261 10.56 10.15 19.90
C ASP A 261 10.49 10.73 18.47
N LEU A 262 11.50 11.51 18.09
CA LEU A 262 11.72 11.86 16.69
C LEU A 262 12.02 10.55 15.95
N ALA A 263 11.11 10.11 15.10
CA ALA A 263 11.26 8.86 14.38
C ALA A 263 12.55 8.84 13.54
N ASP A 264 13.40 7.83 13.76
CA ASP A 264 14.60 7.56 12.94
C ASP A 264 14.25 6.72 11.68
N ASP A 265 12.97 6.42 11.44
CA ASP A 265 12.48 5.56 10.36
C ASP A 265 11.32 6.17 9.53
N TYR A 266 11.20 7.51 9.49
CA TYR A 266 10.35 8.21 8.51
C TYR A 266 11.12 8.50 7.20
N GLU A 267 10.97 7.64 6.19
CA GLU A 267 11.07 8.03 4.77
C GLU A 267 9.80 8.79 4.33
N PHE A 268 9.36 9.82 5.05
CA PHE A 268 8.37 10.76 4.53
C PHE A 268 8.29 12.05 5.36
N ASP A 269 9.05 13.07 4.97
CA ASP A 269 8.82 14.43 5.44
C ASP A 269 8.89 15.38 4.25
N GLY A 270 7.83 16.14 4.03
CA GLY A 270 7.82 17.22 3.06
C GLY A 270 6.58 17.31 2.17
N ALA A 271 5.42 17.68 2.74
CA ALA A 271 4.57 18.72 2.15
C ALA A 271 3.37 19.07 3.05
N GLY A 272 3.65 19.66 4.21
CA GLY A 272 2.72 20.69 4.70
C GLY A 272 2.83 21.89 3.75
N LYS A 273 1.78 22.14 2.94
CA LYS A 273 1.31 23.49 2.53
C LYS A 273 0.29 23.47 1.36
N TYR A 274 -0.89 24.04 1.65
CA TYR A 274 -1.96 24.51 0.76
C TYR A 274 -2.75 23.36 0.08
N LEU A 275 -4.07 23.27 0.18
CA LEU A 275 -5.13 24.24 -0.14
C LEU A 275 -6.37 23.90 0.73
N GLY A 276 -7.04 24.84 1.39
CA GLY A 276 -7.92 25.78 0.70
C GLY A 276 -9.30 25.13 0.50
N SER A 277 -10.11 25.15 1.55
CA SER A 277 -11.53 24.80 1.59
C SER A 277 -12.30 25.26 0.35
N ASN A 278 -13.12 24.38 -0.21
CA ASN A 278 -14.42 24.75 -0.78
C ASN A 278 -15.35 23.55 -0.60
N ASP A 279 -16.28 23.71 0.33
CA ASP A 279 -17.47 22.90 0.44
C ASP A 279 -18.27 22.97 -0.87
N GLU A 280 -18.78 21.83 -1.36
CA GLU A 280 -20.11 21.74 -1.94
C GLU A 280 -20.49 20.25 -2.06
N ASP A 281 -21.51 19.88 -1.28
CA ASP A 281 -22.19 18.59 -1.29
C ASP A 281 -22.80 18.28 -2.66
N ASP A 282 -22.60 17.06 -3.18
CA ASP A 282 -23.63 16.41 -4.00
C ASP A 282 -23.50 14.88 -3.91
N ALA A 283 -24.39 14.27 -3.13
CA ALA A 283 -24.57 12.82 -3.06
C ALA A 283 -25.48 12.39 -4.21
N SER A 284 -24.93 11.69 -5.20
CA SER A 284 -25.74 11.00 -6.22
C SER A 284 -25.75 9.49 -5.97
N GLU A 285 -26.96 8.96 -5.80
CA GLU A 285 -27.26 7.53 -5.78
C GLU A 285 -26.86 6.90 -7.13
N VAL A 286 -25.92 5.94 -7.12
CA VAL A 286 -25.62 5.14 -8.32
C VAL A 286 -26.40 3.83 -8.22
N SER A 287 -27.36 3.69 -9.13
CA SER A 287 -28.07 2.44 -9.41
C SER A 287 -27.14 1.41 -10.06
N ASN A 288 -27.24 0.16 -9.62
CA ASN A 288 -26.60 -1.01 -10.22
C ASN A 288 -26.92 -1.13 -11.71
N GLU A 289 -25.94 -0.84 -12.57
CA GLU A 289 -25.90 -1.29 -13.96
C GLU A 289 -24.74 -2.26 -14.15
N ASP A 290 -25.01 -3.40 -14.81
CA ASP A 290 -23.99 -4.38 -15.21
C ASP A 290 -23.00 -3.74 -16.20
N TYR A 291 -21.87 -3.25 -15.70
CA TYR A 291 -20.79 -2.72 -16.54
C TYR A 291 -20.09 -3.85 -17.30
N VAL A 292 -20.33 -3.93 -18.60
CA VAL A 292 -19.41 -4.63 -19.52
C VAL A 292 -18.17 -3.76 -19.66
N LEU A 293 -17.19 -3.97 -18.78
CA LEU A 293 -15.91 -3.27 -18.80
C LEU A 293 -15.09 -3.72 -20.01
N GLU A 294 -14.78 -2.78 -20.90
CA GLU A 294 -13.78 -2.95 -21.96
C GLU A 294 -12.42 -3.29 -21.31
N SER A 295 -11.63 -4.20 -21.90
CA SER A 295 -10.40 -4.65 -21.24
C SER A 295 -9.34 -3.54 -21.18
N TYR A 296 -8.54 -3.49 -20.12
CA TYR A 296 -7.46 -2.50 -19.97
C TYR A 296 -6.55 -2.44 -21.21
N GLU A 297 -6.28 -3.61 -21.80
CA GLU A 297 -5.48 -3.73 -23.03
C GLU A 297 -6.17 -3.10 -24.25
N GLU A 298 -7.50 -3.11 -24.34
CA GLU A 298 -8.26 -2.48 -25.41
C GLU A 298 -8.27 -0.95 -25.27
N LYS A 299 -8.58 -0.45 -24.06
CA LYS A 299 -8.55 0.98 -23.72
C LYS A 299 -7.17 1.61 -23.99
N ASN A 300 -6.09 0.90 -23.65
CA ASN A 300 -4.73 1.42 -23.75
C ASN A 300 -3.97 0.99 -25.02
N LYS A 301 -4.62 0.28 -25.95
CA LYS A 301 -3.96 -0.23 -27.17
C LYS A 301 -3.42 0.88 -28.07
N GLU A 302 -4.12 2.01 -28.15
CA GLU A 302 -3.76 3.15 -29.00
C GLU A 302 -2.72 4.04 -28.31
N LYS A 303 -2.87 4.29 -27.01
CA LYS A 303 -1.87 4.97 -26.15
C LYS A 303 -0.52 4.24 -26.20
N ALA A 304 -0.54 2.90 -26.09
CA ALA A 304 0.65 2.06 -26.20
C ALA A 304 1.28 2.05 -27.61
N LYS A 305 0.54 2.40 -28.68
CA LYS A 305 1.10 2.55 -30.03
C LYS A 305 1.79 3.90 -30.22
N GLU A 306 1.27 4.98 -29.63
CA GLU A 306 1.92 6.30 -29.63
C GLU A 306 3.17 6.31 -28.73
N GLU A 307 3.07 5.68 -27.55
CA GLU A 307 4.19 5.32 -26.70
C GLU A 307 5.07 4.21 -27.30
N GLY A 308 4.71 3.63 -28.46
CA GLY A 308 5.59 2.76 -29.25
C GLY A 308 6.88 3.46 -29.71
N LYS A 309 6.95 4.81 -29.63
CA LYS A 309 8.20 5.58 -29.73
C LYS A 309 9.14 5.37 -28.53
N LEU A 310 8.64 4.88 -27.39
CA LEU A 310 9.42 4.47 -26.22
C LEU A 310 10.31 3.25 -26.52
N LYS A 311 10.06 2.52 -27.62
CA LYS A 311 10.97 1.48 -28.12
C LYS A 311 12.37 2.04 -28.47
N LEU A 312 12.45 3.31 -28.89
CA LEU A 312 13.72 4.03 -29.09
C LEU A 312 14.33 4.52 -27.77
N CYS A 313 13.52 4.84 -26.76
CA CYS A 313 14.01 5.25 -25.43
C CYS A 313 14.51 4.07 -24.61
N ILE A 314 13.90 2.88 -24.71
CA ILE A 314 14.36 1.67 -24.04
C ILE A 314 15.66 1.16 -24.68
N ASP A 315 15.79 1.19 -26.02
CA ASP A 315 17.05 0.88 -26.71
C ASP A 315 18.15 1.92 -26.39
N GLY A 316 17.81 3.19 -26.13
CA GLY A 316 18.73 4.23 -25.68
C GLY A 316 19.15 4.12 -24.20
N ALA A 317 18.19 3.83 -23.32
CA ALA A 317 18.41 3.67 -21.88
C ALA A 317 19.23 2.41 -21.58
N ILE A 318 19.00 1.31 -22.30
CA ILE A 318 19.82 0.11 -22.16
C ILE A 318 21.23 0.32 -22.77
N LYS A 319 21.36 1.15 -23.82
CA LYS A 319 22.66 1.46 -24.46
C LYS A 319 23.59 2.33 -23.60
N MET A 320 23.07 3.25 -22.79
CA MET A 320 23.90 4.13 -21.92
C MET A 320 24.35 3.48 -20.60
N HIS A 321 23.77 2.34 -20.21
CA HIS A 321 23.72 1.95 -18.79
C HIS A 321 24.57 0.72 -18.41
N ILE A 322 25.43 0.23 -19.31
CA ILE A 322 26.30 -0.93 -19.00
C ILE A 322 27.80 -0.63 -19.20
N GLU A 323 28.16 0.61 -19.51
CA GLU A 323 29.57 1.03 -19.61
C GLU A 323 30.16 1.61 -18.31
N GLY A 324 29.42 1.68 -17.19
CA GLY A 324 30.05 2.04 -15.91
C GLY A 324 29.16 2.10 -14.66
N ASN A 325 29.37 1.13 -13.77
CA ASN A 325 29.01 1.05 -12.34
C ASN A 325 27.54 0.89 -11.91
N VAL A 326 27.31 -0.10 -11.04
CA VAL A 326 26.02 -0.76 -10.75
C VAL A 326 25.20 -0.09 -9.63
N SER A 327 25.56 1.12 -9.16
CA SER A 327 24.82 1.79 -8.07
C SER A 327 23.67 2.70 -8.52
N ASP A 328 23.59 3.08 -9.80
CA ASP A 328 22.72 4.19 -10.25
C ASP A 328 21.49 3.75 -11.06
N ALA A 329 21.19 2.45 -11.11
CA ALA A 329 20.06 1.93 -11.89
C ALA A 329 18.69 2.35 -11.36
N THR A 330 18.56 2.54 -10.05
CA THR A 330 17.32 2.97 -9.41
C THR A 330 17.06 4.47 -9.61
N GLU A 331 18.12 5.29 -9.69
CA GLU A 331 18.03 6.74 -9.83
C GLU A 331 17.72 7.18 -11.28
N LEU A 332 18.06 6.34 -12.28
CA LEU A 332 17.84 6.66 -13.69
C LEU A 332 16.48 6.17 -14.23
N VAL A 333 15.92 5.09 -13.68
CA VAL A 333 14.50 4.74 -13.88
C VAL A 333 13.60 5.88 -13.35
N ARG A 334 14.05 6.55 -12.28
CA ARG A 334 13.48 7.78 -11.70
C ARG A 334 13.51 8.99 -12.66
N LYS A 335 14.57 9.14 -13.48
CA LYS A 335 14.74 10.28 -14.40
C LYS A 335 14.16 10.08 -15.81
N LEU A 336 13.86 8.84 -16.21
CA LEU A 336 13.22 8.52 -17.49
C LEU A 336 11.68 8.44 -17.40
N ALA A 337 11.13 8.75 -16.22
CA ALA A 337 9.69 8.84 -15.92
C ALA A 337 9.18 10.30 -15.79
N LEU A 338 10.00 11.28 -16.18
CA LEU A 338 9.59 12.62 -16.61
C LEU A 338 9.62 12.67 -18.14
#